data_AF-A0AAW7AY39-F1
#
_entry.id   AF-A0AAW7AY39-F1
#
_cell.length_a   1.000
_cell.length_b   1.000
_cell.length_c   1.000
_cell.angle_alpha   90.00
_cell.angle_beta   90.00
_cell.angle_gamma   90.00
#
_symmetry.space_group_name_H-M   'P 1'
#
loop_
_entity.id
_entity.type
_entity.pdbx_description
1 polymer ?
#
loop_
_entity_poly.entity_id
_entity_poly.type
_entity_poly.pdbx_seq_one_letter_code
_entity_poly.pdbx_strand_id
1 'polypeptide(L)'
;MAKFRFVGALMVVVMVLHTRVWAADVDILTAPPDGPVTGGDTIILRLYIHNNTDHDIVKTLPARVPCQVEAASTRKTVQAELIGGEAESLVEIPANGFSRRQYRVELPGYEEGMVRVVLMTLQTNDLTLTVKKAEPETWAGDQIPIDQGSVLAQTFLDNFSIYEPTYFLFGVHPGLEKTKFQFSFKYRLFGSGDDPAGQFPSLSSIYIAYTQRSFWDLKSDSKPFNDTSYMPQMFYEIPLINLNMDRVVAFGARFGFMHESNGNGGDDSRSTNYLYVQPIMAMHLADDYYLRIAPRIFTYVNNEDDTNGDLEAYRGYFDLVTSITDPDGISLQSHLWWARRGPSIQLDLSYPMTRIFSGLMNLYLQAQYFSGYGETLIDYNKRNDVFRLGFALSR
;
A
#
# COMPACT_ATOMS: atom_id res chain seq x y z
N MET A 1 39.74 -12.45 79.27
CA MET A 1 39.43 -11.54 78.14
C MET A 1 38.25 -12.10 77.37
N ALA A 2 37.25 -11.25 77.14
CA ALA A 2 36.16 -11.29 76.16
C ALA A 2 35.33 -12.57 75.92
N LYS A 3 34.06 -12.48 76.35
CA LYS A 3 32.86 -13.22 75.90
C LYS A 3 32.45 -12.78 74.48
N PHE A 4 31.75 -13.61 73.71
CA PHE A 4 30.59 -13.29 72.84
C PHE A 4 30.22 -14.59 72.06
N ARG A 5 29.24 -15.40 72.47
CA ARG A 5 27.76 -15.31 72.31
C ARG A 5 27.27 -15.34 70.86
N PHE A 6 26.64 -16.47 70.53
CA PHE A 6 25.69 -16.71 69.44
C PHE A 6 24.62 -15.60 69.37
N VAL A 7 24.44 -15.04 68.17
CA VAL A 7 23.29 -14.27 67.69
C VAL A 7 23.26 -14.58 66.18
N GLY A 8 22.24 -15.18 65.56
CA GLY A 8 20.82 -14.87 65.63
C GLY A 8 20.46 -13.90 64.50
N ALA A 9 20.40 -14.37 63.25
CA ALA A 9 19.90 -13.58 62.13
C ALA A 9 18.59 -14.21 61.62
N LEU A 10 17.53 -13.48 61.96
CA LEU A 10 16.12 -13.64 61.66
C LEU A 10 15.88 -13.50 60.13
N MET A 11 15.34 -14.53 59.47
CA MET A 11 14.72 -14.36 58.15
C MET A 11 13.20 -14.42 58.33
N VAL A 12 12.59 -13.24 58.36
CA VAL A 12 11.14 -13.07 58.37
C VAL A 12 10.62 -13.49 57.00
N VAL A 13 10.01 -14.66 56.92
CA VAL A 13 9.13 -15.02 55.80
C VAL A 13 7.82 -14.29 56.04
N VAL A 14 7.58 -13.22 55.28
CA VAL A 14 6.28 -12.55 55.24
C VAL A 14 5.32 -13.46 54.49
N MET A 15 4.57 -14.25 55.23
CA MET A 15 3.46 -15.05 54.72
C MET A 15 2.28 -14.09 54.48
N VAL A 16 2.18 -13.53 53.28
CA VAL A 16 0.99 -12.77 52.87
C VAL A 16 -0.12 -13.76 52.57
N LEU A 17 -0.88 -14.11 53.60
CA LEU A 17 -2.21 -14.69 53.49
C LEU A 17 -3.09 -13.71 52.71
N HIS A 18 -3.20 -13.92 51.40
CA HIS A 18 -4.29 -13.34 50.63
C HIS A 18 -5.55 -14.15 50.94
N THR A 19 -6.38 -13.64 51.84
CA THR A 19 -7.78 -14.05 51.91
C THR A 19 -8.45 -13.63 50.60
N ARG A 20 -8.72 -14.58 49.72
CA ARG A 20 -9.53 -14.32 48.52
C ARG A 20 -11.01 -14.51 48.86
N VAL A 21 -11.72 -13.44 48.50
CA VAL A 21 -13.17 -13.22 48.35
C VAL A 21 -13.96 -14.49 47.98
N TRP A 22 -15.18 -14.59 48.51
CA TRP A 22 -16.13 -15.69 48.28
C TRP A 22 -16.41 -15.94 46.78
N ALA A 23 -16.26 -17.22 46.42
CA ALA A 23 -16.93 -18.03 45.40
C ALA A 23 -17.21 -17.42 44.02
N ALA A 24 -16.45 -17.85 43.01
CA ALA A 24 -17.06 -18.07 41.71
C ALA A 24 -17.92 -19.33 41.86
N ASP A 25 -19.23 -19.24 41.66
CA ASP A 25 -20.17 -20.38 41.84
C ASP A 25 -19.92 -21.55 40.88
N VAL A 26 -18.94 -21.43 39.99
CA VAL A 26 -18.63 -22.35 38.91
C VAL A 26 -17.11 -22.42 38.68
N ASP A 27 -16.56 -23.64 38.72
CA ASP A 27 -15.16 -23.92 38.38
C ASP A 27 -15.03 -24.27 36.88
N ILE A 28 -14.12 -23.60 36.16
CA ILE A 28 -13.89 -23.87 34.73
C ILE A 28 -12.53 -24.54 34.54
N LEU A 29 -12.54 -25.74 33.97
CA LEU A 29 -11.34 -26.52 33.68
C LEU A 29 -11.14 -26.64 32.17
N THR A 30 -9.94 -26.34 31.69
CA THR A 30 -9.52 -26.51 30.30
C THR A 30 -8.77 -27.83 30.19
N ALA A 31 -9.29 -28.74 29.39
CA ALA A 31 -8.67 -30.03 29.09
C ALA A 31 -7.77 -29.95 27.84
N PRO A 32 -6.71 -30.77 27.77
CA PRO A 32 -5.85 -30.86 26.59
C PRO A 32 -6.63 -31.31 25.35
N PRO A 33 -6.16 -30.93 24.15
CA PRO A 33 -6.67 -31.45 22.88
C PRO A 33 -6.39 -32.96 22.76
N ASP A 34 -7.18 -33.64 21.93
CA ASP A 34 -6.98 -35.06 21.64
C ASP A 34 -5.86 -35.23 20.61
N GLY A 35 -4.77 -35.91 20.99
CA GLY A 35 -3.67 -36.25 20.09
C GLY A 35 -2.46 -35.32 20.16
N PRO A 36 -1.41 -35.60 19.37
CA PRO A 36 -0.22 -34.75 19.29
C PRO A 36 -0.58 -33.40 18.67
N VAL A 37 0.03 -32.34 19.17
CA VAL A 37 -0.15 -30.96 18.69
C VAL A 37 1.11 -30.52 17.96
N THR A 38 0.94 -29.86 16.83
CA THR A 38 2.02 -29.33 16.00
C THR A 38 1.88 -27.82 15.89
N GLY A 39 3.00 -27.09 15.81
CA GLY A 39 2.96 -25.65 15.55
C GLY A 39 2.19 -25.35 14.25
N GLY A 40 1.24 -24.41 14.29
CA GLY A 40 0.36 -24.10 13.15
C GLY A 40 -0.99 -24.83 13.18
N ASP A 41 -1.15 -25.84 14.04
CA ASP A 41 -2.42 -26.55 14.17
C ASP A 41 -3.51 -25.65 14.75
N THR A 42 -4.75 -25.87 14.29
CA THR A 42 -5.95 -25.44 15.01
C THR A 42 -6.28 -26.48 16.07
N ILE A 43 -6.08 -26.15 17.34
CA ILE A 43 -6.43 -27.03 18.47
C ILE A 43 -7.83 -26.74 19.00
N ILE A 44 -8.49 -27.77 19.54
CA ILE A 44 -9.78 -27.63 20.21
C ILE A 44 -9.56 -27.73 21.72
N LEU A 45 -9.76 -26.61 22.41
CA LEU A 45 -9.79 -26.54 23.87
C LEU A 45 -11.18 -26.92 24.38
N ARG A 46 -11.26 -27.99 25.18
CA ARG A 46 -12.49 -28.41 25.83
C ARG A 46 -12.56 -27.79 27.22
N LEU A 47 -13.57 -26.95 27.44
CA LEU A 47 -13.85 -26.36 28.73
C LEU A 47 -14.95 -27.17 29.42
N TYR A 48 -14.67 -27.60 30.65
CA TYR A 48 -15.60 -28.22 31.57
C TYR A 48 -15.98 -27.21 32.63
N ILE A 49 -17.27 -26.92 32.74
CA ILE A 49 -17.81 -25.86 33.56
C ILE A 49 -18.61 -26.56 34.65
N HIS A 50 -18.03 -26.67 35.85
CA HIS A 50 -18.58 -27.41 36.98
C HIS A 50 -19.37 -26.50 37.90
N ASN A 51 -20.62 -26.85 38.16
CA ASN A 51 -21.46 -26.22 39.15
C ASN A 51 -21.47 -27.08 40.42
N ASN A 52 -20.87 -26.56 41.49
CA ASN A 52 -20.78 -27.24 42.78
C ASN A 52 -21.91 -26.82 43.75
N THR A 53 -22.92 -26.08 43.25
CA THR A 53 -24.07 -25.63 44.04
C THR A 53 -25.26 -26.59 43.88
N ASP A 54 -26.26 -26.41 44.74
CA ASP A 54 -27.49 -27.22 44.80
C ASP A 54 -28.63 -26.71 43.90
N HIS A 55 -28.38 -25.70 43.08
CA HIS A 55 -29.33 -25.13 42.12
C HIS A 55 -28.68 -24.92 40.75
N ASP A 56 -29.51 -24.80 39.72
CA ASP A 56 -29.03 -24.59 38.35
C ASP A 56 -28.44 -23.19 38.19
N ILE A 57 -27.32 -23.09 37.47
CA ILE A 57 -26.63 -21.83 37.19
C ILE A 57 -26.67 -21.56 35.69
N VAL A 58 -27.01 -20.33 35.31
CA VAL A 58 -26.91 -19.86 33.92
C VAL A 58 -25.73 -18.92 33.81
N LYS A 59 -24.78 -19.21 32.91
CA LYS A 59 -23.57 -18.42 32.70
C LYS A 59 -23.42 -18.03 31.23
N THR A 60 -23.15 -16.76 30.98
CA THR A 60 -22.79 -16.28 29.64
C THR A 60 -21.32 -16.54 29.37
N LEU A 61 -21.01 -17.16 28.23
CA LEU A 61 -19.64 -17.31 27.76
C LEU A 61 -19.39 -16.45 26.53
N PRO A 62 -18.25 -15.73 26.47
CA PRO A 62 -17.92 -14.87 25.34
C PRO A 62 -17.67 -15.70 24.09
N ALA A 63 -18.13 -15.25 22.91
CA ALA A 63 -17.86 -15.95 21.66
C ALA A 63 -16.36 -15.98 21.29
N ARG A 64 -15.59 -15.01 21.81
CA ARG A 64 -14.15 -14.87 21.61
C ARG A 64 -13.43 -14.60 22.93
N VAL A 65 -12.33 -15.32 23.17
CA VAL A 65 -11.50 -15.18 24.37
C VAL A 65 -10.06 -14.92 23.94
N PRO A 66 -9.42 -13.83 24.40
CA PRO A 66 -7.99 -13.65 24.23
C PRO A 66 -7.24 -14.80 24.90
N CYS A 67 -6.44 -15.50 24.10
CA CYS A 67 -5.68 -16.67 24.49
C CYS A 67 -4.19 -16.36 24.35
N GLN A 68 -3.47 -16.43 25.46
CA GLN A 68 -2.05 -16.19 25.48
C GLN A 68 -1.29 -17.50 25.33
N VAL A 69 -0.43 -17.56 24.33
CA VAL A 69 0.45 -18.69 24.01
C VAL A 69 1.86 -18.28 24.37
N GLU A 70 2.45 -18.98 25.34
CA GLU A 70 3.77 -18.70 25.89
C GLU A 70 4.69 -19.91 25.69
N ALA A 71 5.78 -19.73 24.98
CA ALA A 71 6.89 -20.69 24.94
C ALA A 71 8.13 -20.08 25.59
N ALA A 72 9.25 -20.81 25.59
CA ALA A 72 10.47 -20.41 26.29
C ALA A 72 11.03 -19.03 25.84
N SER A 73 10.78 -18.64 24.59
CA SER A 73 11.31 -17.40 23.99
C SER A 73 10.23 -16.48 23.38
N THR A 74 8.97 -16.91 23.34
CA THR A 74 7.88 -16.22 22.64
C THR A 74 6.65 -16.08 23.53
N ARG A 75 5.96 -14.95 23.38
CA ARG A 75 4.67 -14.68 24.02
C ARG A 75 3.77 -13.99 23.01
N LYS A 76 2.70 -14.66 22.58
CA LYS A 76 1.75 -14.12 21.62
C LYS A 76 0.33 -14.26 22.12
N THR A 77 -0.50 -13.27 21.84
CA THR A 77 -1.94 -13.34 22.09
C THR A 77 -2.64 -13.70 20.78
N VAL A 78 -3.34 -14.82 20.78
CA VAL A 78 -4.22 -15.29 19.70
C VAL A 78 -5.67 -15.26 20.19
N GLN A 79 -6.65 -15.36 19.28
CA GLN A 79 -8.05 -15.41 19.66
C GLN A 79 -8.53 -16.87 19.73
N ALA A 80 -9.17 -17.23 20.84
CA ALA A 80 -9.90 -18.48 20.98
C ALA A 80 -11.37 -18.24 20.62
N GLU A 81 -11.90 -18.95 19.64
CA GLU A 81 -13.28 -18.77 19.15
C GLU A 81 -14.17 -19.94 19.55
N LEU A 82 -15.37 -19.66 20.02
CA LEU A 82 -16.35 -20.67 20.40
C LEU A 82 -16.81 -21.45 19.16
N ILE A 83 -16.76 -22.78 19.22
CA ILE A 83 -17.22 -23.64 18.13
C ILE A 83 -18.75 -23.74 18.16
N GLY A 84 -19.41 -23.31 17.08
CA GLY A 84 -20.85 -23.50 16.88
C GLY A 84 -21.76 -22.38 17.38
N GLY A 85 -21.26 -21.16 17.61
CA GLY A 85 -22.08 -20.00 17.98
C GLY A 85 -21.53 -18.68 17.42
N GLU A 86 -22.42 -17.86 16.85
CA GLU A 86 -22.07 -16.55 16.27
C GLU A 86 -22.22 -15.38 17.28
N ALA A 87 -22.70 -15.65 18.51
CA ALA A 87 -22.87 -14.66 19.59
C ALA A 87 -22.64 -15.29 20.98
N GLU A 88 -22.47 -14.44 22.01
CA GLU A 88 -22.35 -14.88 23.41
C GLU A 88 -23.42 -15.91 23.77
N SER A 89 -23.00 -17.13 24.13
CA SER A 89 -23.93 -18.22 24.38
C SER A 89 -24.22 -18.34 25.87
N LEU A 90 -25.50 -18.25 26.24
CA LEU A 90 -25.96 -18.68 27.57
C LEU A 90 -25.76 -20.19 27.69
N VAL A 91 -25.19 -20.61 28.83
CA VAL A 91 -24.97 -22.01 29.17
C VAL A 91 -25.67 -22.28 30.49
N GLU A 92 -26.68 -23.14 30.45
CA GLU A 92 -27.28 -23.70 31.65
C GLU A 92 -26.39 -24.84 32.17
N ILE A 93 -26.09 -24.81 33.47
CA ILE A 93 -25.23 -25.76 34.15
C ILE A 93 -26.04 -26.31 35.33
N PRO A 94 -26.45 -27.59 35.28
CA PRO A 94 -27.33 -28.16 36.30
C PRO A 94 -26.66 -28.19 37.68
N ALA A 95 -27.47 -28.14 38.74
CA ALA A 95 -27.04 -28.33 40.12
C ALA A 95 -26.17 -29.59 40.28
N ASN A 96 -25.04 -29.48 40.98
CA ASN A 96 -24.04 -30.55 41.14
C ASN A 96 -23.60 -31.22 39.82
N GLY A 97 -23.67 -30.48 38.71
CA GLY A 97 -23.42 -30.98 37.36
C GLY A 97 -22.33 -30.21 36.64
N PHE A 98 -22.18 -30.49 35.35
CA PHE A 98 -21.25 -29.76 34.50
C PHE A 98 -21.81 -29.53 33.10
N SER A 99 -21.29 -28.51 32.42
CA SER A 99 -21.52 -28.27 31.01
C SER A 99 -20.20 -28.25 30.25
N ARG A 100 -20.23 -28.62 28.97
CA ARG A 100 -19.03 -28.67 28.11
C ARG A 100 -19.13 -27.65 26.99
N ARG A 101 -18.03 -26.96 26.74
CA ARG A 101 -17.86 -26.06 25.60
C ARG A 101 -16.53 -26.29 24.91
N GLN A 102 -16.46 -25.91 23.64
CA GLN A 102 -15.27 -26.09 22.81
C GLN A 102 -14.89 -24.75 22.20
N TYR A 103 -13.63 -24.37 22.37
CA TYR A 103 -13.04 -23.24 21.68
C TYR A 103 -11.99 -23.75 20.72
N ARG A 104 -11.94 -23.20 19.50
CA ARG A 104 -10.82 -23.41 18.58
C ARG A 104 -9.79 -22.32 18.79
N VAL A 105 -8.52 -22.71 18.76
CA VAL A 105 -7.37 -21.82 18.88
C VAL A 105 -6.36 -22.20 17.82
N GLU A 106 -5.94 -21.22 17.01
CA GLU A 106 -4.83 -21.40 16.08
C GLU A 106 -3.51 -21.16 16.81
N LEU A 107 -2.66 -22.19 16.86
CA LEU A 107 -1.32 -22.05 17.40
C LEU A 107 -0.40 -21.41 16.35
N PRO A 108 0.47 -20.45 16.72
CA PRO A 108 1.44 -19.91 15.77
C PRO A 108 2.35 -21.01 15.20
N GLY A 109 2.63 -20.95 13.89
CA GLY A 109 3.40 -21.97 13.16
C GLY A 109 4.83 -22.24 13.66
N TYR A 110 5.40 -21.29 14.39
CA TYR A 110 6.77 -21.35 14.90
C TYR A 110 6.87 -21.91 16.32
N GLU A 111 5.76 -22.25 16.99
CA GLU A 111 5.81 -22.78 18.35
C GLU A 111 6.32 -24.23 18.37
N GLU A 112 7.27 -24.53 19.26
CA GLU A 112 7.79 -25.88 19.49
C GLU A 112 8.16 -26.08 20.96
N GLY A 113 8.14 -27.34 21.42
CA GLY A 113 8.50 -27.71 22.78
C GLY A 113 7.36 -27.53 23.77
N MET A 114 7.66 -27.06 24.97
CA MET A 114 6.65 -26.85 26.02
C MET A 114 5.99 -25.48 25.85
N VAL A 115 4.70 -25.48 25.53
CA VAL A 115 3.90 -24.27 25.29
C VAL A 115 2.79 -24.18 26.34
N ARG A 116 2.70 -23.04 27.03
CA ARG A 116 1.66 -22.72 28.00
C ARG A 116 0.56 -21.89 27.32
N VAL A 117 -0.68 -22.33 27.48
CA VAL A 117 -1.88 -21.72 26.90
C VAL A 117 -2.76 -21.20 28.03
N VAL A 118 -3.06 -19.90 28.01
CA VAL A 118 -3.81 -19.20 29.07
C VAL A 118 -5.00 -18.45 28.45
N LEU A 119 -6.21 -18.80 28.86
CA LEU A 119 -7.42 -18.06 28.50
C LEU A 119 -7.56 -16.86 29.43
N MET A 120 -7.34 -15.64 28.94
CA MET A 120 -7.12 -14.48 29.81
C MET A 120 -8.39 -13.96 30.49
N THR A 121 -9.56 -14.13 29.85
CA THR A 121 -10.84 -13.62 30.36
C THR A 121 -11.69 -14.69 31.05
N LEU A 122 -11.32 -15.96 30.90
CA LEU A 122 -11.94 -17.07 31.60
C LEU A 122 -11.01 -17.52 32.72
N GLN A 123 -11.50 -17.56 33.96
CA GLN A 123 -10.72 -18.05 35.10
C GLN A 123 -10.56 -19.58 35.02
N THR A 124 -9.73 -20.06 34.10
CA THR A 124 -9.41 -21.49 33.92
C THR A 124 -8.05 -21.83 34.49
N ASN A 125 -7.75 -23.13 34.62
CA ASN A 125 -6.37 -23.58 34.75
C ASN A 125 -5.56 -23.22 33.49
N ASP A 126 -4.26 -23.05 33.65
CA ASP A 126 -3.34 -22.99 32.52
C ASP A 126 -3.16 -24.39 31.93
N LEU A 127 -2.98 -24.45 30.62
CA LEU A 127 -2.75 -25.69 29.91
C LEU A 127 -1.32 -25.71 29.35
N THR A 128 -0.52 -26.70 29.74
CA THR A 128 0.82 -26.91 29.17
C THR A 128 0.77 -28.06 28.16
N LEU A 129 1.21 -27.80 26.93
CA LEU A 129 1.22 -28.74 25.82
C LEU A 129 2.65 -28.99 25.35
N THR A 130 2.95 -30.23 24.98
CA THR A 130 4.14 -30.54 24.18
C THR A 130 3.77 -30.36 22.71
N VAL A 131 4.22 -29.27 22.12
CA VAL A 131 4.00 -28.93 20.71
C VAL A 131 5.19 -29.46 19.91
N LYS A 132 4.93 -30.33 18.96
CA LYS A 132 5.94 -30.74 17.99
C LYS A 132 6.21 -29.58 17.05
N LYS A 133 7.47 -29.42 16.67
CA LYS A 133 7.83 -28.53 15.56
C LYS A 133 6.95 -28.88 14.36
N ALA A 134 6.36 -27.87 13.73
CA ALA A 134 5.76 -28.03 12.41
C ALA A 134 6.71 -28.84 11.55
N GLU A 135 6.24 -29.95 10.98
CA GLU A 135 6.96 -30.49 9.83
C GLU A 135 7.05 -29.30 8.87
N PRO A 136 8.28 -28.91 8.45
CA PRO A 136 8.38 -27.86 7.46
C PRO A 136 7.43 -28.28 6.35
N GLU A 137 6.43 -27.43 6.06
CA GLU A 137 5.51 -27.70 4.96
C GLU A 137 6.37 -28.27 3.86
N THR A 138 6.12 -29.52 3.48
CA THR A 138 6.84 -30.09 2.36
C THR A 138 6.53 -29.12 1.25
N TRP A 139 7.53 -28.33 0.85
CA TRP A 139 7.39 -27.26 -0.13
C TRP A 139 6.84 -27.96 -1.38
N ALA A 140 5.52 -27.95 -1.52
CA ALA A 140 4.81 -28.36 -2.69
C ALA A 140 5.10 -27.24 -3.66
N GLY A 141 6.23 -27.41 -4.36
CA GLY A 141 6.97 -26.30 -4.92
C GLY A 141 6.12 -25.45 -5.83
N ASP A 142 5.89 -24.22 -5.40
CA ASP A 142 6.24 -23.11 -6.27
C ASP A 142 7.76 -22.96 -6.16
N GLN A 143 8.48 -23.43 -7.17
CA GLN A 143 9.82 -22.91 -7.39
C GLN A 143 9.67 -21.41 -7.59
N ILE A 144 9.87 -20.62 -6.53
CA ILE A 144 10.01 -19.18 -6.67
C ILE A 144 11.34 -19.01 -7.41
N PRO A 145 11.32 -18.49 -8.64
CA PRO A 145 12.52 -18.23 -9.40
C PRO A 145 13.51 -17.41 -8.55
N ILE A 146 14.81 -17.71 -8.62
CA ILE A 146 15.83 -17.13 -7.73
C ILE A 146 15.89 -15.58 -7.81
N ASP A 147 15.37 -15.02 -8.91
CA ASP A 147 15.20 -13.59 -9.20
C ASP A 147 13.98 -12.95 -8.52
N GLN A 148 13.06 -13.71 -7.94
CA GLN A 148 11.89 -13.19 -7.22
C GLN A 148 12.08 -13.07 -5.70
N GLY A 149 13.13 -13.68 -5.14
CA GLY A 149 13.43 -13.58 -3.70
C GLY A 149 13.67 -12.14 -3.23
N SER A 150 14.21 -11.29 -4.11
CA SER A 150 14.43 -9.87 -3.84
C SER A 150 13.16 -9.03 -3.93
N VAL A 151 12.17 -9.43 -4.74
CA VAL A 151 10.86 -8.77 -4.87
C VAL A 151 10.00 -9.09 -3.64
N LEU A 152 9.99 -10.34 -3.20
CA LEU A 152 9.27 -10.79 -2.00
C LEU A 152 9.85 -10.20 -0.69
N ALA A 153 11.12 -9.80 -0.69
CA ALA A 153 11.78 -9.15 0.45
C ALA A 153 11.56 -7.62 0.53
N GLN A 154 10.93 -6.99 -0.46
CA GLN A 154 10.71 -5.55 -0.46
C GLN A 154 9.38 -5.17 0.21
N THR A 155 9.43 -4.95 1.52
CA THR A 155 8.28 -4.55 2.38
C THR A 155 7.50 -3.33 1.90
N PHE A 156 8.10 -2.47 1.07
CA PHE A 156 7.51 -1.20 0.64
C PHE A 156 7.18 -1.14 -0.86
N LEU A 157 7.15 -2.27 -1.57
CA LEU A 157 6.77 -2.27 -2.99
C LEU A 157 5.38 -1.70 -3.23
N ASP A 158 4.43 -1.94 -2.32
CA ASP A 158 3.06 -1.44 -2.42
C ASP A 158 2.95 0.10 -2.38
N ASN A 159 4.03 0.79 -1.99
CA ASN A 159 4.09 2.25 -2.04
C ASN A 159 4.34 2.79 -3.44
N PHE A 160 4.84 1.95 -4.35
CA PHE A 160 5.00 2.31 -5.75
C PHE A 160 3.65 2.25 -6.46
N SER A 161 3.37 3.28 -7.24
CA SER A 161 2.25 3.31 -8.16
C SER A 161 2.61 4.09 -9.41
N ILE A 162 1.88 3.86 -10.49
CA ILE A 162 2.01 4.64 -11.73
C ILE A 162 1.61 6.09 -11.44
N TYR A 163 2.34 7.05 -12.03
CA TYR A 163 2.05 8.47 -11.87
C TYR A 163 1.62 9.14 -13.18
N GLU A 164 2.50 9.21 -14.16
CA GLU A 164 2.18 9.61 -15.54
C GLU A 164 2.20 8.37 -16.47
N PRO A 165 1.64 8.44 -17.69
CA PRO A 165 1.68 7.34 -18.64
C PRO A 165 3.11 6.86 -18.94
N THR A 166 3.29 5.54 -19.02
CA THR A 166 4.55 4.90 -19.41
C THR A 166 4.39 4.29 -20.79
N TYR A 167 5.21 4.73 -21.74
CA TYR A 167 5.04 4.39 -23.16
C TYR A 167 6.35 4.42 -23.94
N PHE A 168 6.32 3.79 -25.12
CA PHE A 168 7.34 3.86 -26.15
C PHE A 168 6.67 4.12 -27.50
N LEU A 169 6.96 5.26 -28.12
CA LEU A 169 6.30 5.75 -29.33
C LEU A 169 7.32 6.04 -30.43
N PHE A 170 7.14 5.41 -31.58
CA PHE A 170 7.95 5.64 -32.78
C PHE A 170 7.47 6.89 -33.51
N GLY A 171 8.41 7.75 -33.92
CA GLY A 171 8.08 8.89 -34.75
C GLY A 171 7.63 8.45 -36.15
N VAL A 172 6.47 8.95 -36.60
CA VAL A 172 5.88 8.65 -37.91
C VAL A 172 6.12 9.81 -38.87
N HIS A 173 5.86 11.03 -38.42
CA HIS A 173 6.17 12.26 -39.16
C HIS A 173 6.72 13.29 -38.16
N PRO A 174 7.93 13.84 -38.35
CA PRO A 174 8.80 13.72 -39.54
C PRO A 174 9.53 12.37 -39.72
N GLY A 175 9.65 11.54 -38.69
CA GLY A 175 10.23 10.20 -38.80
C GLY A 175 10.79 9.65 -37.48
N LEU A 176 11.53 8.54 -37.57
CA LEU A 176 12.10 7.81 -36.42
C LEU A 176 13.11 8.62 -35.59
N GLU A 177 13.62 9.73 -36.14
CA GLU A 177 14.45 10.71 -35.42
C GLU A 177 13.71 11.42 -34.27
N LYS A 178 12.37 11.33 -34.27
CA LYS A 178 11.50 11.86 -33.21
C LYS A 178 10.91 10.75 -32.33
N THR A 179 11.54 9.58 -32.22
CA THR A 179 11.06 8.54 -31.29
C THR A 179 11.09 9.05 -29.85
N LYS A 180 10.07 8.71 -29.06
CA LYS A 180 9.87 9.23 -27.70
C LYS A 180 9.45 8.09 -26.79
N PHE A 181 10.04 8.02 -25.60
CA PHE A 181 9.53 7.16 -24.54
C PHE A 181 9.50 7.89 -23.21
N GLN A 182 8.65 7.40 -22.32
CA GLN A 182 8.48 7.93 -20.99
C GLN A 182 8.29 6.79 -20.00
N PHE A 183 8.90 6.92 -18.83
CA PHE A 183 8.54 6.12 -17.67
C PHE A 183 8.24 7.04 -16.49
N SER A 184 7.29 6.63 -15.66
CA SER A 184 6.86 7.43 -14.53
C SER A 184 6.31 6.58 -13.39
N PHE A 185 6.71 6.93 -12.18
CA PHE A 185 6.18 6.35 -10.95
C PHE A 185 6.03 7.41 -9.87
N LYS A 186 5.17 7.13 -8.89
CA LYS A 186 5.12 7.81 -7.61
C LYS A 186 5.29 6.80 -6.48
N TYR A 187 5.83 7.27 -5.38
CA TYR A 187 6.06 6.52 -4.16
C TYR A 187 5.41 7.25 -2.99
N ARG A 188 4.55 6.54 -2.25
CA ARG A 188 3.94 7.07 -1.02
C ARG A 188 4.97 7.05 0.11
N LEU A 189 5.28 8.21 0.69
CA LEU A 189 6.34 8.31 1.70
C LEU A 189 5.92 7.81 3.09
N PHE A 190 4.63 7.89 3.43
CA PHE A 190 4.12 7.57 4.76
C PHE A 190 2.82 6.76 4.68
N GLY A 191 2.57 5.84 5.62
CA GLY A 191 1.27 5.16 5.74
C GLY A 191 1.09 3.94 4.83
N SER A 192 2.00 2.98 4.93
CA SER A 192 1.90 1.67 4.29
C SER A 192 2.04 0.53 5.30
N GLY A 193 0.99 -0.29 5.43
CA GLY A 193 0.91 -1.36 6.44
C GLY A 193 0.26 -0.91 7.77
N ASP A 194 0.50 -1.67 8.84
CA ASP A 194 0.03 -1.43 10.23
C ASP A 194 0.70 -0.20 10.92
N ASP A 195 1.04 0.83 10.14
CA ASP A 195 1.83 1.99 10.56
C ASP A 195 0.97 3.00 11.36
N PRO A 196 1.47 3.58 12.48
CA PRO A 196 0.83 4.63 13.30
C PRO A 196 0.38 5.94 12.59
N ALA A 197 0.31 5.98 11.25
CA ALA A 197 -0.38 7.02 10.47
C ALA A 197 -1.86 7.21 10.88
N GLY A 198 -2.43 6.30 11.67
CA GLY A 198 -3.68 6.53 12.40
C GLY A 198 -3.68 7.78 13.30
N GLN A 199 -2.51 8.32 13.67
CA GLN A 199 -2.39 9.60 14.41
C GLN A 199 -2.31 10.84 13.51
N PHE A 200 -1.82 10.72 12.26
CA PHE A 200 -1.69 11.84 11.32
C PHE A 200 -2.03 11.43 9.88
N PRO A 201 -3.33 11.25 9.54
CA PRO A 201 -3.79 10.79 8.22
C PRO A 201 -3.28 11.65 7.06
N SER A 202 -3.01 12.94 7.29
CA SER A 202 -2.49 13.86 6.27
C SER A 202 -1.10 13.47 5.75
N LEU A 203 -0.25 12.81 6.54
CA LEU A 203 1.08 12.42 6.06
C LEU A 203 1.02 11.37 4.95
N SER A 204 0.00 10.51 4.94
CA SER A 204 -0.21 9.49 3.90
C SER A 204 -0.48 10.06 2.50
N SER A 205 -0.72 11.36 2.42
CA SER A 205 -0.98 12.11 1.18
C SER A 205 0.29 12.71 0.57
N ILE A 206 1.46 12.50 1.16
CA ILE A 206 2.74 13.00 0.64
C ILE A 206 3.38 11.94 -0.27
N TYR A 207 3.68 12.34 -1.49
CA TYR A 207 4.31 11.51 -2.50
C TYR A 207 5.61 12.15 -3.00
N ILE A 208 6.59 11.31 -3.30
CA ILE A 208 7.63 11.63 -4.26
C ILE A 208 7.28 10.96 -5.58
N ALA A 209 7.61 11.60 -6.70
CA ALA A 209 7.45 10.99 -8.00
C ALA A 209 8.66 11.28 -8.86
N TYR A 210 8.81 10.45 -9.89
CA TYR A 210 9.85 10.60 -10.87
C TYR A 210 9.28 10.27 -12.23
N THR A 211 9.43 11.21 -13.16
CA THR A 211 9.15 10.99 -14.58
C THR A 211 10.43 11.22 -15.35
N GLN A 212 10.73 10.34 -16.30
CA GLN A 212 11.79 10.58 -17.27
C GLN A 212 11.23 10.46 -18.66
N ARG A 213 11.58 11.43 -19.50
CA ARG A 213 11.13 11.49 -20.89
C ARG A 213 12.34 11.64 -21.79
N SER A 214 12.51 10.71 -22.71
CA SER A 214 13.65 10.67 -23.61
C SER A 214 13.20 10.73 -25.06
N PHE A 215 13.96 11.48 -25.86
CA PHE A 215 13.80 11.58 -27.30
C PHE A 215 14.99 10.90 -27.96
N TRP A 216 14.72 9.82 -28.68
CA TRP A 216 15.74 8.95 -29.25
C TRP A 216 15.73 9.09 -30.76
N ASP A 217 16.84 9.50 -31.35
CA ASP A 217 17.01 9.47 -32.79
C ASP A 217 17.32 8.03 -33.22
N LEU A 218 16.32 7.31 -33.73
CA LEU A 218 16.52 5.94 -34.23
C LEU A 218 16.92 5.89 -35.71
N LYS A 219 17.03 7.04 -36.38
CA LYS A 219 17.33 7.15 -37.81
C LYS A 219 18.81 7.49 -38.06
N SER A 220 19.38 8.39 -37.29
CA SER A 220 20.75 8.87 -37.46
C SER A 220 21.80 7.84 -37.05
N ASP A 221 23.03 8.04 -37.55
CA ASP A 221 24.17 7.19 -37.22
C ASP A 221 24.40 7.11 -35.72
N SER A 222 24.72 5.91 -35.24
CA SER A 222 24.88 5.59 -33.81
C SER A 222 23.63 5.77 -32.93
N LYS A 223 22.49 6.19 -33.51
CA LYS A 223 21.19 6.33 -32.85
C LYS A 223 21.27 7.09 -31.52
N PRO A 224 21.68 8.37 -31.53
CA PRO A 224 21.89 9.13 -30.30
C PRO A 224 20.57 9.52 -29.62
N PHE A 225 20.64 9.77 -28.33
CA PHE A 225 19.58 10.50 -27.63
C PHE A 225 19.69 11.99 -27.97
N ASN A 226 18.60 12.57 -28.45
CA ASN A 226 18.51 14.01 -28.74
C ASN A 226 18.32 14.83 -27.45
N ASP A 227 17.48 14.33 -26.54
CA ASP A 227 17.23 14.95 -25.25
C ASP A 227 16.72 13.91 -24.26
N THR A 228 16.94 14.14 -22.97
CA THR A 228 16.33 13.37 -21.88
C THR A 228 16.02 14.29 -20.71
N SER A 229 14.75 14.45 -20.38
CA SER A 229 14.29 15.24 -19.25
C SER A 229 14.12 14.35 -18.01
N TYR A 230 14.77 14.71 -16.91
CA TYR A 230 14.69 14.10 -15.58
C TYR A 230 13.75 14.97 -14.72
N MET A 231 12.60 14.43 -14.31
CA MET A 231 11.54 15.20 -13.62
C MET A 231 11.17 14.62 -12.25
N PRO A 232 12.02 14.77 -11.22
CA PRO A 232 11.64 14.46 -9.85
C PRO A 232 10.63 15.48 -9.31
N GLN A 233 9.68 14.98 -8.52
CA GLN A 233 8.61 15.76 -7.92
C GLN A 233 8.39 15.36 -6.47
N MET A 234 7.96 16.32 -5.66
CA MET A 234 7.34 16.05 -4.36
C MET A 234 6.03 16.79 -4.30
N PHE A 235 4.96 16.11 -3.90
CA PHE A 235 3.64 16.72 -3.84
C PHE A 235 2.77 16.14 -2.74
N TYR A 236 1.80 16.95 -2.34
CA TYR A 236 0.68 16.57 -1.51
C TYR A 236 -0.54 16.31 -2.40
N GLU A 237 -1.14 15.13 -2.29
CA GLU A 237 -2.32 14.71 -3.06
C GLU A 237 -3.55 14.65 -2.15
N ILE A 238 -4.49 15.56 -2.35
CA ILE A 238 -5.82 15.44 -1.76
C ILE A 238 -6.54 14.29 -2.49
N PRO A 239 -7.01 13.26 -1.76
CA PRO A 239 -7.67 12.12 -2.38
C PRO A 239 -8.93 12.56 -3.13
N LEU A 240 -9.27 11.80 -4.18
CA LEU A 240 -10.48 12.02 -4.94
C LEU A 240 -11.71 11.71 -4.06
N ILE A 241 -12.51 12.71 -3.77
CA ILE A 241 -13.77 12.62 -3.02
C ILE A 241 -14.97 12.81 -3.93
N ASN A 242 -16.09 12.17 -3.61
CA ASN A 242 -17.35 12.44 -4.28
C ASN A 242 -18.00 13.70 -3.67
N LEU A 243 -18.27 14.72 -4.49
CA LEU A 243 -18.89 15.97 -4.04
C LEU A 243 -20.43 15.87 -3.90
N ASN A 244 -21.02 14.70 -4.17
CA ASN A 244 -22.47 14.48 -4.23
C ASN A 244 -23.19 15.45 -5.17
N MET A 245 -22.51 15.89 -6.23
CA MET A 245 -23.07 16.71 -7.30
C MET A 245 -23.42 15.82 -8.48
N ASP A 246 -24.54 16.12 -9.16
CA ASP A 246 -24.95 15.35 -10.34
C ASP A 246 -23.82 15.29 -11.37
N ARG A 247 -23.56 14.07 -11.87
CA ARG A 247 -22.46 13.70 -12.78
C ARG A 247 -21.03 13.86 -12.27
N VAL A 248 -20.74 14.58 -11.19
CA VAL A 248 -19.36 14.68 -10.66
C VAL A 248 -19.07 13.45 -9.80
N VAL A 249 -18.17 12.60 -10.27
CA VAL A 249 -17.84 11.33 -9.59
C VAL A 249 -16.62 11.44 -8.68
N ALA A 250 -15.74 12.39 -8.94
CA ALA A 250 -14.54 12.61 -8.14
C ALA A 250 -14.03 14.05 -8.25
N PHE A 251 -13.52 14.56 -7.13
CA PHE A 251 -12.82 15.82 -7.03
C PHE A 251 -11.63 15.69 -6.08
N GLY A 252 -10.48 16.22 -6.45
CA GLY A 252 -9.30 16.29 -5.59
C GLY A 252 -8.34 17.36 -6.09
N ALA A 253 -7.13 17.38 -5.54
CA ALA A 253 -6.11 18.34 -5.96
C ALA A 253 -4.70 17.87 -5.62
N ARG A 254 -3.73 18.38 -6.36
CA ARG A 254 -2.30 18.20 -6.07
C ARG A 254 -1.63 19.55 -5.87
N PHE A 255 -0.69 19.59 -4.94
CA PHE A 255 0.14 20.77 -4.66
C PHE A 255 1.57 20.27 -4.55
N GLY A 256 2.47 20.80 -5.36
CA GLY A 256 3.79 20.20 -5.43
C GLY A 256 4.88 21.12 -5.94
N PHE A 257 6.10 20.62 -5.74
CA PHE A 257 7.32 21.12 -6.33
C PHE A 257 7.79 20.11 -7.38
N MET A 258 8.19 20.61 -8.54
CA MET A 258 8.81 19.82 -9.59
C MET A 258 10.12 20.46 -10.01
N HIS A 259 11.16 19.64 -10.13
CA HIS A 259 12.37 19.97 -10.86
C HIS A 259 12.33 19.24 -12.20
N GLU A 260 12.84 19.87 -13.25
CA GLU A 260 13.04 19.28 -14.57
C GLU A 260 14.41 19.74 -15.09
N SER A 261 15.28 18.80 -15.47
CA SER A 261 16.56 19.11 -16.11
C SER A 261 16.86 18.12 -17.23
N ASN A 262 17.75 18.49 -18.16
CA ASN A 262 18.18 17.59 -19.23
C ASN A 262 19.45 16.78 -18.90
N GLY A 263 20.08 17.02 -17.75
CA GLY A 263 21.31 16.35 -17.32
C GLY A 263 22.58 16.72 -18.10
N ASN A 264 22.51 17.73 -18.98
CA ASN A 264 23.67 18.22 -19.72
C ASN A 264 24.41 19.31 -18.93
N GLY A 265 25.67 19.58 -19.30
CA GLY A 265 26.48 20.67 -18.75
C GLY A 265 26.78 21.76 -19.78
N GLY A 266 27.32 22.89 -19.32
CA GLY A 266 27.72 24.02 -20.18
C GLY A 266 26.54 24.64 -20.91
N ASP A 267 26.77 25.06 -22.16
CA ASP A 267 25.78 25.78 -22.99
C ASP A 267 24.54 24.93 -23.34
N ASP A 268 24.64 23.60 -23.25
CA ASP A 268 23.54 22.66 -23.47
C ASP A 268 22.76 22.34 -22.18
N SER A 269 23.23 22.82 -21.02
CA SER A 269 22.51 22.64 -19.75
C SER A 269 21.15 23.32 -19.83
N ARG A 270 20.09 22.60 -19.47
CA ARG A 270 18.78 23.18 -19.26
C ARG A 270 18.17 22.68 -17.98
N SER A 271 17.58 23.58 -17.21
CA SER A 271 16.90 23.24 -15.98
C SER A 271 15.78 24.21 -15.63
N THR A 272 14.78 23.71 -14.93
CA THR A 272 13.71 24.52 -14.36
C THR A 272 13.14 23.85 -13.13
N ASN A 273 12.64 24.65 -12.20
CA ASN A 273 11.86 24.26 -11.06
C ASN A 273 10.57 25.07 -11.06
N TYR A 274 9.49 24.44 -10.63
CA TYR A 274 8.22 25.12 -10.46
C TYR A 274 7.42 24.56 -9.30
N LEU A 275 6.71 25.46 -8.63
CA LEU A 275 5.62 25.13 -7.72
C LEU A 275 4.32 25.10 -8.50
N TYR A 276 3.46 24.14 -8.22
CA TYR A 276 2.21 24.00 -8.92
C TYR A 276 1.04 23.65 -7.99
N VAL A 277 -0.14 24.01 -8.46
CA VAL A 277 -1.44 23.56 -7.95
C VAL A 277 -2.24 22.98 -9.10
N GLN A 278 -2.82 21.81 -8.89
CA GLN A 278 -3.59 21.09 -9.89
C GLN A 278 -4.85 20.50 -9.26
N PRO A 279 -5.98 21.23 -9.22
CA PRO A 279 -7.28 20.61 -8.98
C PRO A 279 -7.58 19.57 -10.06
N ILE A 280 -8.30 18.53 -9.69
CA ILE A 280 -8.68 17.41 -10.55
C ILE A 280 -10.16 17.16 -10.35
N MET A 281 -10.93 17.18 -11.43
CA MET A 281 -12.34 16.83 -11.44
C MET A 281 -12.56 15.71 -12.44
N ALA A 282 -13.34 14.70 -12.07
CA ALA A 282 -13.84 13.67 -12.95
C ALA A 282 -15.37 13.67 -12.96
N MET A 283 -15.94 13.61 -14.16
CA MET A 283 -17.37 13.66 -14.39
C MET A 283 -17.79 12.48 -15.26
N HIS A 284 -18.92 11.87 -14.94
CA HIS A 284 -19.59 10.93 -15.83
C HIS A 284 -20.25 11.71 -16.98
N LEU A 285 -20.03 11.25 -18.22
CA LEU A 285 -20.62 11.87 -19.41
C LEU A 285 -21.86 11.10 -19.88
N ALA A 286 -21.62 9.94 -20.50
CA ALA A 286 -22.62 9.04 -21.07
C ALA A 286 -22.00 7.64 -21.14
N ASP A 287 -22.82 6.59 -20.99
CA ASP A 287 -22.38 5.20 -20.99
C ASP A 287 -21.19 4.97 -20.04
N ASP A 288 -20.09 4.40 -20.54
CA ASP A 288 -18.87 4.15 -19.76
C ASP A 288 -17.84 5.29 -19.84
N TYR A 289 -18.21 6.45 -20.43
CA TYR A 289 -17.28 7.55 -20.63
C TYR A 289 -17.23 8.53 -19.45
N TYR A 290 -16.00 8.83 -19.04
CA TYR A 290 -15.69 9.83 -18.03
C TYR A 290 -14.87 10.98 -18.63
N LEU A 291 -15.22 12.20 -18.26
CA LEU A 291 -14.45 13.41 -18.52
C LEU A 291 -13.59 13.73 -17.30
N ARG A 292 -12.28 13.84 -17.50
CA ARG A 292 -11.36 14.42 -16.52
C ARG A 292 -10.97 15.82 -16.94
N ILE A 293 -10.97 16.77 -16.00
CA ILE A 293 -10.45 18.12 -16.17
C ILE A 293 -9.49 18.39 -15.02
N ALA A 294 -8.23 18.73 -15.33
CA ALA A 294 -7.18 18.92 -14.35
C ALA A 294 -6.23 20.08 -14.72
N PRO A 295 -6.68 21.35 -14.59
CA PRO A 295 -5.83 22.50 -14.89
C PRO A 295 -4.70 22.58 -13.86
N ARG A 296 -3.46 22.65 -14.34
CA ARG A 296 -2.27 22.86 -13.53
C ARG A 296 -1.82 24.31 -13.71
N ILE A 297 -1.85 25.07 -12.64
CA ILE A 297 -1.30 26.43 -12.57
C ILE A 297 0.04 26.33 -11.85
N PHE A 298 1.08 26.93 -12.41
CA PHE A 298 2.42 26.82 -11.87
C PHE A 298 3.20 28.12 -11.96
N THR A 299 4.20 28.27 -11.09
CA THR A 299 5.15 29.38 -11.12
C THR A 299 6.56 28.84 -11.04
N TYR A 300 7.46 29.48 -11.77
CA TYR A 300 8.89 29.21 -11.76
C TYR A 300 9.52 29.67 -10.45
N VAL A 301 10.43 28.87 -9.90
CA VAL A 301 11.12 29.17 -8.63
C VAL A 301 12.59 28.80 -8.73
N ASN A 302 13.49 29.68 -8.24
CA ASN A 302 14.93 29.39 -8.17
C ASN A 302 15.51 28.80 -9.47
N ASN A 303 15.15 29.39 -10.62
CA ASN A 303 15.68 28.99 -11.92
C ASN A 303 16.93 29.77 -12.25
N GLU A 304 17.83 29.11 -12.97
CA GLU A 304 19.00 29.74 -13.54
C GLU A 304 18.62 30.39 -14.86
N ASP A 305 18.96 31.67 -15.02
CA ASP A 305 18.59 32.45 -16.20
C ASP A 305 19.57 32.28 -17.37
N ASP A 306 20.77 31.73 -17.10
CA ASP A 306 21.89 31.75 -18.04
C ASP A 306 21.64 30.93 -19.32
N THR A 307 20.92 29.80 -19.21
CA THR A 307 20.74 28.87 -20.34
C THR A 307 19.31 28.78 -20.87
N ASN A 308 18.32 29.09 -20.04
CA ASN A 308 16.91 29.09 -20.42
C ASN A 308 16.06 30.11 -19.63
N GLY A 309 16.58 31.32 -19.43
CA GLY A 309 15.90 32.41 -18.71
C GLY A 309 14.64 32.98 -19.38
N ASP A 310 14.32 32.60 -20.62
CA ASP A 310 13.06 32.98 -21.29
C ASP A 310 12.10 31.78 -21.49
N LEU A 311 12.29 30.68 -20.76
CA LEU A 311 11.49 29.45 -20.85
C LEU A 311 9.98 29.70 -20.65
N GLU A 312 9.61 30.60 -19.74
CA GLU A 312 8.23 30.98 -19.45
C GLU A 312 7.53 31.62 -20.66
N ALA A 313 8.29 32.23 -21.58
CA ALA A 313 7.75 32.76 -22.81
C ALA A 313 7.16 31.65 -23.71
N TYR A 314 7.66 30.42 -23.59
CA TYR A 314 7.29 29.27 -24.44
C TYR A 314 6.41 28.24 -23.72
N ARG A 315 6.55 28.07 -22.40
CA ARG A 315 5.76 27.12 -21.60
C ARG A 315 4.64 27.78 -20.78
N GLY A 316 4.71 29.09 -20.57
CA GLY A 316 3.68 29.83 -19.84
C GLY A 316 3.60 29.44 -18.37
N TYR A 317 2.42 29.58 -17.78
CA TYR A 317 2.16 29.36 -16.35
C TYR A 317 0.98 28.42 -16.11
N PHE A 318 0.52 27.75 -17.18
CA PHE A 318 -0.73 27.02 -17.20
C PHE A 318 -0.67 25.83 -18.17
N ASP A 319 -1.13 24.67 -17.70
CA ASP A 319 -1.35 23.45 -18.46
C ASP A 319 -2.77 22.93 -18.19
N LEU A 320 -3.63 22.91 -19.20
CA LEU A 320 -4.95 22.29 -19.10
C LEU A 320 -4.88 20.83 -19.56
N VAL A 321 -4.90 19.92 -18.59
CA VAL A 321 -5.04 18.49 -18.85
C VAL A 321 -6.51 18.12 -18.89
N THR A 322 -6.95 17.51 -19.98
CA THR A 322 -8.31 16.95 -20.11
C THR A 322 -8.26 15.53 -20.65
N SER A 323 -9.22 14.70 -20.30
CA SER A 323 -9.37 13.40 -20.95
C SER A 323 -10.82 12.96 -21.05
N ILE A 324 -11.16 12.26 -22.14
CA ILE A 324 -12.40 11.51 -22.30
C ILE A 324 -12.02 10.05 -22.39
N THR A 325 -12.47 9.26 -21.42
CA THR A 325 -11.96 7.91 -21.20
C THR A 325 -13.09 6.93 -20.92
N ASP A 326 -13.14 5.86 -21.72
CA ASP A 326 -13.77 4.59 -21.36
C ASP A 326 -12.68 3.73 -20.65
N PRO A 327 -12.84 3.41 -19.34
CA PRO A 327 -11.87 2.66 -18.56
C PRO A 327 -11.46 1.33 -19.18
N ASP A 328 -12.37 0.68 -19.89
CA ASP A 328 -12.13 -0.61 -20.54
C ASP A 328 -11.88 -0.47 -22.05
N GLY A 329 -12.09 0.72 -22.63
CA GLY A 329 -12.03 0.97 -24.06
C GLY A 329 -11.13 2.14 -24.44
N ILE A 330 -11.61 3.08 -25.25
CA ILE A 330 -10.80 4.16 -25.82
C ILE A 330 -10.56 5.28 -24.81
N SER A 331 -9.37 5.88 -24.83
CA SER A 331 -9.06 7.08 -24.04
C SER A 331 -8.38 8.12 -24.92
N LEU A 332 -8.89 9.35 -24.89
CA LEU A 332 -8.26 10.52 -25.49
C LEU A 332 -7.89 11.50 -24.38
N GLN A 333 -6.59 11.72 -24.19
CA GLN A 333 -6.05 12.75 -23.29
C GLN A 333 -5.49 13.92 -24.11
N SER A 334 -5.61 15.12 -23.56
CA SER A 334 -5.08 16.36 -24.14
C SER A 334 -4.35 17.17 -23.08
N HIS A 335 -3.21 17.73 -23.46
CA HIS A 335 -2.54 18.82 -22.76
C HIS A 335 -2.62 20.10 -23.60
N LEU A 336 -2.91 21.23 -22.96
CA LEU A 336 -2.90 22.54 -23.60
C LEU A 336 -2.11 23.51 -22.72
N TRP A 337 -0.92 23.89 -23.19
CA TRP A 337 -0.11 24.94 -22.60
C TRP A 337 -0.39 26.25 -23.30
N TRP A 338 -0.53 27.33 -22.51
CA TRP A 338 -0.70 28.67 -23.04
C TRP A 338 0.47 29.57 -22.62
N ALA A 339 1.22 30.08 -23.59
CA ALA A 339 2.39 30.92 -23.35
C ALA A 339 2.40 32.17 -24.23
N ARG A 340 3.29 33.12 -23.92
CA ARG A 340 3.43 34.38 -24.67
C ARG A 340 3.78 34.16 -26.14
N ARG A 341 4.55 33.13 -26.46
CA ARG A 341 4.97 32.78 -27.84
C ARG A 341 3.92 32.01 -28.62
N GLY A 342 2.87 31.53 -27.96
CA GLY A 342 1.76 30.79 -28.57
C GLY A 342 1.36 29.57 -27.74
N PRO A 343 0.27 28.88 -28.12
CA PRO A 343 -0.16 27.66 -27.48
C PRO A 343 0.67 26.45 -27.95
N SER A 344 0.81 25.47 -27.06
CA SER A 344 1.28 24.12 -27.38
C SER A 344 0.21 23.10 -27.01
N ILE A 345 0.02 22.09 -27.84
CA ILE A 345 -0.96 21.02 -27.62
C ILE A 345 -0.31 19.65 -27.76
N GLN A 346 -0.68 18.73 -26.87
CA GLN A 346 -0.41 17.30 -27.02
C GLN A 346 -1.74 16.55 -26.97
N LEU A 347 -1.95 15.63 -27.91
CA LEU A 347 -3.10 14.73 -27.95
C LEU A 347 -2.61 13.29 -27.89
N ASP A 348 -3.16 12.51 -26.97
CA ASP A 348 -2.81 11.12 -26.73
C ASP A 348 -4.04 10.24 -26.84
N LEU A 349 -4.10 9.41 -27.88
CA LEU A 349 -5.16 8.43 -28.09
C LEU A 349 -4.64 7.05 -27.73
N SER A 350 -5.34 6.33 -26.85
CA SER A 350 -4.97 4.97 -26.47
C SER A 350 -6.15 3.99 -26.53
N TYR A 351 -5.84 2.72 -26.85
CA TYR A 351 -6.80 1.64 -26.90
C TYR A 351 -6.20 0.32 -26.39
N PRO A 352 -6.88 -0.43 -25.50
CA PRO A 352 -6.35 -1.66 -24.93
C PRO A 352 -6.26 -2.76 -25.99
N MET A 353 -5.06 -3.31 -26.16
CA MET A 353 -4.79 -4.35 -27.15
C MET A 353 -5.41 -5.70 -26.78
N THR A 354 -5.81 -5.89 -25.52
CA THR A 354 -6.57 -7.07 -25.07
C THR A 354 -7.87 -7.24 -25.88
N ARG A 355 -8.48 -6.14 -26.36
CA ARG A 355 -9.66 -6.17 -27.23
C ARG A 355 -9.36 -6.48 -28.70
N ILE A 356 -8.12 -6.32 -29.15
CA ILE A 356 -7.70 -6.57 -30.54
C ILE A 356 -7.21 -8.01 -30.70
N PHE A 357 -6.43 -8.50 -29.73
CA PHE A 357 -5.73 -9.79 -29.80
C PHE A 357 -6.26 -10.79 -28.77
N SER A 358 -7.56 -10.78 -28.47
CA SER A 358 -8.22 -11.75 -27.58
C SER A 358 -7.52 -11.94 -26.22
N GLY A 359 -7.01 -10.87 -25.62
CA GLY A 359 -6.32 -10.90 -24.33
C GLY A 359 -4.84 -11.31 -24.35
N LEU A 360 -4.24 -11.58 -25.52
CA LEU A 360 -2.84 -12.03 -25.61
C LEU A 360 -1.80 -10.94 -25.27
N MET A 361 -2.19 -9.66 -25.32
CA MET A 361 -1.29 -8.53 -25.10
C MET A 361 -1.88 -7.53 -24.11
N ASN A 362 -1.26 -7.45 -22.92
CA ASN A 362 -1.62 -6.52 -21.85
C ASN A 362 -0.90 -5.18 -22.04
N LEU A 363 -1.13 -4.55 -23.19
CA LEU A 363 -0.59 -3.25 -23.58
C LEU A 363 -1.70 -2.37 -24.15
N TYR A 364 -1.44 -1.08 -24.22
CA TYR A 364 -2.27 -0.15 -24.98
C TYR A 364 -1.57 0.19 -26.30
N LEU A 365 -2.31 0.18 -27.40
CA LEU A 365 -1.88 0.87 -28.61
C LEU A 365 -2.04 2.36 -28.37
N GLN A 366 -1.02 3.16 -28.64
CA GLN A 366 -1.05 4.61 -28.39
C GLN A 366 -0.59 5.39 -29.63
N ALA A 367 -1.37 6.41 -29.99
CA ALA A 367 -1.01 7.44 -30.96
C ALA A 367 -0.89 8.79 -30.25
N GLN A 368 0.17 9.54 -30.55
CA GLN A 368 0.42 10.86 -29.97
C GLN A 368 0.65 11.89 -31.07
N TYR A 369 0.02 13.05 -30.93
CA TYR A 369 0.31 14.22 -31.73
C TYR A 369 0.74 15.37 -30.83
N PHE A 370 1.86 16.01 -31.17
CA PHE A 370 2.34 17.21 -30.50
C PHE A 370 2.46 18.35 -31.52
N SER A 371 1.99 19.55 -31.17
CA SER A 371 2.19 20.78 -31.93
C SER A 371 2.47 21.94 -30.99
N GLY A 372 3.64 22.57 -31.12
CA GLY A 372 3.98 23.75 -30.32
C GLY A 372 5.44 23.82 -29.89
N TYR A 373 5.69 24.59 -28.83
CA TYR A 373 6.99 24.80 -28.19
C TYR A 373 7.16 23.97 -26.92
N GLY A 374 8.40 23.77 -26.47
CA GLY A 374 8.68 23.16 -25.17
C GLY A 374 8.47 21.64 -25.10
N GLU A 375 8.49 20.93 -26.23
CA GLU A 375 8.40 19.45 -26.21
C GLU A 375 9.61 18.82 -25.53
N THR A 376 10.79 19.32 -25.92
CA THR A 376 12.10 19.00 -25.36
C THR A 376 12.59 20.20 -24.57
N LEU A 377 13.46 19.96 -23.59
CA LEU A 377 14.02 21.04 -22.80
C LEU A 377 15.19 21.70 -23.53
N ILE A 378 16.00 20.94 -24.29
CA ILE A 378 17.11 21.50 -25.09
C ILE A 378 16.64 22.46 -26.18
N ASP A 379 15.54 22.11 -26.87
CA ASP A 379 14.97 22.88 -27.98
C ASP A 379 13.63 23.53 -27.57
N TYR A 380 13.50 23.99 -26.31
CA TYR A 380 12.24 24.55 -25.79
C TYR A 380 11.69 25.71 -26.64
N ASN A 381 12.58 26.47 -27.28
CA ASN A 381 12.26 27.63 -28.11
C ASN A 381 11.97 27.28 -29.58
N LYS A 382 12.05 26.01 -29.98
CA LYS A 382 11.71 25.55 -31.33
C LYS A 382 10.29 24.99 -31.36
N ARG A 383 9.54 25.39 -32.38
CA ARG A 383 8.21 24.82 -32.65
C ARG A 383 8.38 23.48 -33.37
N ASN A 384 7.68 22.45 -32.90
CA ASN A 384 7.65 21.14 -33.52
C ASN A 384 6.22 20.70 -33.77
N ASP A 385 6.02 19.93 -34.85
CA ASP A 385 4.80 19.21 -35.17
C ASP A 385 5.20 17.75 -35.39
N VAL A 386 4.75 16.86 -34.50
CA VAL A 386 5.18 15.46 -34.52
C VAL A 386 4.01 14.53 -34.28
N PHE A 387 3.88 13.53 -35.15
CA PHE A 387 2.98 12.40 -34.97
C PHE A 387 3.77 11.14 -34.64
N ARG A 388 3.32 10.40 -33.62
CA ARG A 388 3.96 9.17 -33.13
C ARG A 388 2.94 8.06 -32.92
N LEU A 389 3.40 6.82 -33.05
CA LEU A 389 2.61 5.62 -32.79
C LEU A 389 3.46 4.59 -32.05
N GLY A 390 2.88 3.88 -31.09
CA GLY A 390 3.56 2.81 -30.39
C GLY A 390 2.70 2.20 -29.30
N PHE A 391 3.31 1.89 -28.17
CA PHE A 391 2.69 1.12 -27.11
C PHE A 391 2.82 1.81 -25.75
N ALA A 392 1.81 1.65 -24.90
CA ALA A 392 1.82 2.09 -23.52
C ALA A 392 1.64 0.90 -22.57
N LEU A 393 2.32 0.95 -21.43
CA LEU A 393 2.08 0.08 -20.28
C LEU A 393 0.94 0.64 -19.41
N SER A 394 0.81 1.97 -19.38
CA SER A 394 -0.19 2.70 -18.62
C SER A 394 -0.66 3.95 -19.39
N ARG A 395 -1.86 4.43 -19.06
CA ARG A 395 -2.53 5.56 -19.72
C ARG A 395 -3.18 6.51 -18.73
#